data_AF-D3X9W9-F1
#
_entry.id   AF-D3X9W9-F1
#
_cell.length_a   1.000
_cell.length_b   1.000
_cell.length_c   1.000
_cell.angle_alpha   90.00
_cell.angle_beta   90.00
_cell.angle_gamma   90.00
#
_symmetry.space_group_name_H-M   'P 1'
#
loop_
_entity.id
_entity.type
_entity.pdbx_description
1 polymer ?
#
loop_
_entity_poly.entity_id
_entity_poly.type
_entity_poly.pdbx_seq_one_letter_code
_entity_poly.pdbx_strand_id
1 'polypeptide(L)'
;MKKFPNNVVYSRPHKIKTMKGTKGINLSRYTAGLRLKSSSYISYEQLEASRRVISRLVKPKEVKNKKNQKIALSAQKKLLRGSRRTKAKRKKYLLIRSNLCLPLTKKPLQVRMGKGKGSVDTWVYSAKQSRVIFEMSQQQYKLDRIKTIFHSTSIKLPTTTKFTFNRTRFRRESNFKRKNI
;
A
#
# COMPACT_ATOMS: atom_id res chain seq x y z
N MET A 1 -8.23 3.17 0.88
CA MET A 1 -8.02 3.27 -0.57
C MET A 1 -9.40 3.49 -1.17
N LYS A 2 -9.57 3.95 -2.41
CA LYS A 2 -10.92 4.02 -2.98
C LYS A 2 -11.22 2.73 -3.72
N LYS A 3 -12.40 2.14 -3.50
CA LYS A 3 -12.84 0.89 -4.16
C LYS A 3 -12.98 1.07 -5.67
N PHE A 4 -13.51 2.22 -6.06
CA PHE A 4 -13.71 2.62 -7.44
C PHE A 4 -12.95 3.91 -7.73
N PRO A 5 -12.35 4.07 -8.92
CA PRO A 5 -11.82 5.34 -9.35
C PRO A 5 -12.98 6.32 -9.60
N ASN A 6 -12.93 7.52 -8.99
CA ASN A 6 -14.07 8.44 -8.96
C ASN A 6 -14.44 9.03 -10.34
N ASN A 7 -13.47 9.28 -11.21
CA ASN A 7 -13.67 10.03 -12.46
C ASN A 7 -12.92 9.33 -13.61
N VAL A 8 -13.28 8.07 -13.89
CA VAL A 8 -12.68 7.33 -15.01
C VAL A 8 -13.80 6.80 -15.90
N VAL A 9 -13.89 7.33 -17.11
CA VAL A 9 -14.62 6.67 -18.20
C VAL A 9 -13.92 5.34 -18.44
N TYR A 10 -14.64 4.25 -18.21
CA TYR A 10 -14.05 2.92 -18.28
C TYR A 10 -14.57 2.16 -19.48
N SER A 11 -13.65 1.61 -20.26
CA SER A 11 -13.97 0.61 -21.27
C SER A 11 -14.08 -0.77 -20.63
N ARG A 12 -14.68 -1.73 -21.33
CA ARG A 12 -14.77 -3.13 -20.90
C ARG A 12 -13.73 -3.94 -21.69
N PRO A 13 -12.43 -3.90 -21.33
CA PRO A 13 -11.39 -4.57 -22.11
C PRO A 13 -11.55 -6.10 -22.04
N HIS A 14 -11.11 -6.80 -23.10
CA HIS A 14 -10.98 -8.26 -23.07
C HIS A 14 -9.95 -8.70 -22.02
N LYS A 15 -10.00 -9.97 -21.63
CA LYS A 15 -9.12 -10.52 -20.59
C LYS A 15 -7.67 -10.42 -21.05
N ILE A 16 -6.86 -9.68 -20.31
CA ILE A 16 -5.42 -9.53 -20.58
C ILE A 16 -4.68 -10.76 -20.03
N LYS A 17 -3.68 -11.28 -20.73
CA LYS A 17 -2.80 -12.31 -20.18
C LYS A 17 -1.69 -11.64 -19.37
N THR A 18 -1.54 -12.02 -18.10
CA THR A 18 -0.53 -11.40 -17.23
C THR A 18 0.81 -12.12 -17.39
N MET A 19 1.72 -11.55 -18.17
CA MET A 19 3.06 -12.10 -18.44
C MET A 19 4.16 -11.52 -17.53
N LYS A 20 5.40 -11.95 -17.77
CA LYS A 20 6.62 -11.31 -17.25
C LYS A 20 6.66 -9.82 -17.66
N GLY A 21 7.22 -8.98 -16.79
CA GLY A 21 7.35 -7.55 -17.07
C GLY A 21 8.65 -6.97 -16.49
N THR A 22 9.26 -6.04 -17.20
CA THR A 22 10.51 -5.37 -16.82
C THR A 22 10.30 -4.13 -15.95
N LYS A 23 9.15 -3.45 -16.10
CA LYS A 23 8.86 -2.20 -15.39
C LYS A 23 8.44 -2.44 -13.94
N GLY A 24 8.96 -1.64 -13.01
CA GLY A 24 8.52 -1.63 -11.60
C GLY A 24 9.17 -2.70 -10.73
N ILE A 25 10.33 -3.22 -11.13
CA ILE A 25 11.09 -4.24 -10.37
C ILE A 25 11.86 -3.62 -9.20
N ASN A 26 12.37 -2.40 -9.39
CA ASN A 26 13.24 -1.72 -8.44
C ASN A 26 12.45 -0.81 -7.50
N LEU A 27 12.95 -0.68 -6.27
CA LEU A 27 12.42 0.22 -5.25
C LEU A 27 12.61 1.69 -5.67
N SER A 28 11.53 2.47 -5.63
CA SER A 28 11.44 3.80 -6.23
C SER A 28 11.51 4.94 -5.23
N ARG A 29 10.88 4.81 -4.06
CA ARG A 29 10.84 5.85 -3.03
C ARG A 29 11.52 5.38 -1.76
N TYR A 30 11.17 4.21 -1.26
CA TYR A 30 11.69 3.75 0.03
C TYR A 30 12.73 2.65 -0.07
N THR A 31 13.28 2.28 1.08
CA THR A 31 14.40 1.35 1.25
C THR A 31 13.98 -0.11 1.29
N ALA A 32 12.75 -0.42 1.70
CA ALA A 32 12.22 -1.79 1.75
C ALA A 32 10.92 -1.91 0.96
N GLY A 33 10.64 -3.10 0.43
CA GLY A 33 9.38 -3.37 -0.25
C GLY A 33 9.03 -4.83 -0.41
N LEU A 34 7.83 -5.07 -0.95
CA LEU A 34 7.27 -6.39 -1.21
C LEU A 34 7.13 -6.59 -2.71
N ARG A 35 7.88 -7.57 -3.25
CA ARG A 35 7.94 -7.90 -4.67
C ARG A 35 7.19 -9.18 -4.98
N LEU A 36 6.54 -9.25 -6.12
CA LEU A 36 5.84 -10.44 -6.62
C LEU A 36 6.80 -11.50 -7.15
N LYS A 37 6.56 -12.78 -6.85
CA LYS A 37 7.28 -13.92 -7.47
C LYS A 37 6.58 -14.46 -8.70
N SER A 38 5.25 -14.39 -8.76
CA SER A 38 4.42 -14.80 -9.90
C SER A 38 3.54 -13.65 -10.39
N SER A 39 3.02 -13.75 -11.61
CA SER A 39 2.03 -12.81 -12.13
C SER A 39 0.62 -13.18 -11.64
N SER A 40 -0.23 -12.18 -11.40
CA SER A 40 -1.63 -12.38 -11.02
C SER A 40 -2.49 -11.15 -11.23
N TYR A 41 -3.78 -11.35 -11.01
CA TYR A 41 -4.75 -10.31 -10.81
C TYR A 41 -4.93 -10.07 -9.31
N ILE A 42 -4.75 -8.83 -8.86
CA ILE A 42 -4.93 -8.46 -7.45
C ILE A 42 -6.14 -7.55 -7.33
N SER A 43 -7.16 -8.00 -6.60
CA SER A 43 -8.40 -7.26 -6.42
C SER A 43 -8.22 -6.10 -5.44
N TYR A 44 -9.18 -5.17 -5.47
CA TYR A 44 -9.27 -4.09 -4.48
C TYR A 44 -9.24 -4.61 -3.05
N GLU A 45 -10.03 -5.63 -2.76
CA GLU A 45 -10.24 -6.16 -1.42
C GLU A 45 -8.95 -6.76 -0.86
N GLN A 46 -8.19 -7.47 -1.70
CA GLN A 46 -6.88 -8.02 -1.32
C GLN A 46 -5.86 -6.91 -1.03
N LEU A 47 -5.82 -5.86 -1.86
CA LEU A 47 -4.94 -4.71 -1.63
C LEU A 47 -5.34 -3.92 -0.38
N GLU A 48 -6.65 -3.73 -0.15
CA GLU A 48 -7.14 -3.06 1.06
C GLU A 48 -6.88 -3.90 2.31
N ALA A 49 -7.14 -5.21 2.28
CA ALA A 49 -6.83 -6.11 3.38
C ALA A 49 -5.34 -6.06 3.73
N SER A 50 -4.47 -6.13 2.71
CA SER A 50 -3.02 -5.98 2.84
C SER A 50 -2.64 -4.64 3.48
N ARG A 51 -3.21 -3.53 3.00
CA ARG A 51 -3.00 -2.19 3.57
C ARG A 51 -3.45 -2.10 5.02
N ARG A 52 -4.60 -2.70 5.38
CA ARG A 52 -5.13 -2.73 6.76
C ARG A 52 -4.17 -3.47 7.67
N VAL A 53 -3.60 -4.60 7.23
CA VAL A 53 -2.58 -5.35 7.98
C VAL A 53 -1.36 -4.46 8.25
N ILE A 54 -0.80 -3.84 7.22
CA ILE A 54 0.35 -2.92 7.38
C ILE A 54 -0.01 -1.80 8.37
N SER A 55 -1.14 -1.12 8.15
CA SER A 55 -1.56 -0.01 9.00
C SER A 55 -1.75 -0.41 10.46
N ARG A 56 -2.20 -1.64 10.72
CA ARG A 56 -2.39 -2.18 12.08
C ARG A 56 -1.05 -2.49 12.74
N LEU A 57 -0.11 -3.07 12.02
CA LEU A 57 1.20 -3.49 12.57
C LEU A 57 2.19 -2.33 12.68
N VAL A 58 1.99 -1.28 11.89
CA VAL A 58 2.78 -0.04 11.85
C VAL A 58 2.32 0.98 12.91
N LYS A 59 1.53 0.57 13.91
CA LYS A 59 1.21 1.48 15.02
C LYS A 59 2.51 1.95 15.69
N PRO A 60 2.70 3.27 15.91
CA PRO A 60 3.80 3.73 16.75
C PRO A 60 3.66 3.07 18.12
N LYS A 61 4.76 2.62 18.72
CA LYS A 61 4.74 2.20 20.12
C LYS A 61 4.20 3.40 20.92
N GLU A 62 3.04 3.24 21.55
CA GLU A 62 2.64 4.16 22.60
C GLU A 62 3.71 4.10 23.69
N VAL A 63 4.38 5.22 23.95
CA VAL A 63 5.09 5.40 25.21
C VAL A 63 4.01 5.42 26.29
N LYS A 64 4.06 4.44 27.19
CA LYS A 64 3.15 4.31 28.34
C LYS A 64 3.31 5.55 29.24
N ASN A 65 2.51 6.59 29.01
CA ASN A 65 2.19 7.61 30.03
C ASN A 65 0.91 8.37 29.65
N LYS A 66 -0.23 7.66 29.69
CA LYS A 66 -1.55 8.17 29.28
C LYS A 66 -2.05 9.36 30.11
N LYS A 67 -1.59 9.51 31.37
CA LYS A 67 -1.93 10.64 32.25
C LYS A 67 -1.25 11.94 31.80
N ASN A 68 0.07 11.93 31.56
CA ASN A 68 0.82 13.14 31.19
C ASN A 68 0.52 13.61 29.75
N GLN A 69 0.23 12.68 28.83
CA GLN A 69 -0.20 13.04 27.46
C GLN A 69 -1.57 13.72 27.43
N LYS A 70 -2.54 13.31 28.25
CA LYS A 70 -3.88 13.94 28.31
C LYS A 70 -3.78 15.40 28.77
N ILE A 71 -2.95 15.66 29.79
CA ILE A 71 -2.71 17.00 30.36
C ILE A 71 -2.06 17.93 29.32
N ALA A 72 -1.05 17.44 28.59
CA ALA A 72 -0.40 18.20 27.52
C ALA A 72 -1.32 18.47 26.31
N LEU A 73 -2.17 17.51 25.94
CA LEU A 73 -3.15 17.65 24.85
C LEU A 73 -4.31 18.59 25.21
N SER A 74 -4.75 18.62 26.47
CA SER A 74 -5.74 19.60 26.95
C SER A 74 -5.17 21.00 26.99
N ALA A 75 -3.91 21.18 27.41
CA ALA A 75 -3.21 22.47 27.38
C ALA A 75 -3.04 23.00 25.95
N GLN A 76 -2.58 22.15 25.02
CA GLN A 76 -2.51 22.50 23.59
C GLN A 76 -3.89 22.79 22.98
N LYS A 77 -4.94 22.04 23.31
CA LYS A 77 -6.30 22.30 22.80
C LYS A 77 -6.87 23.62 23.31
N LYS A 78 -6.54 24.05 24.53
CA LYS A 78 -6.95 25.35 25.11
C LYS A 78 -6.31 26.52 24.35
N LEU A 79 -5.01 26.39 24.01
CA LEU A 79 -4.24 27.37 23.22
C LEU A 79 -4.62 27.41 21.72
N LEU A 80 -4.97 26.27 21.13
CA LEU A 80 -5.29 26.15 19.70
C LEU A 80 -6.73 26.52 19.32
N ARG A 81 -7.55 27.03 20.25
CA ARG A 81 -8.95 27.40 20.00
C ARG A 81 -9.12 28.56 18.99
N GLY A 82 -8.12 29.42 18.82
CA GLY A 82 -8.16 30.56 17.88
C GLY A 82 -7.43 30.36 16.55
N SER A 83 -6.63 29.30 16.38
CA SER A 83 -5.81 29.11 15.18
C SER A 83 -6.48 28.09 14.24
N ARG A 84 -6.75 28.49 12.99
CA ARG A 84 -7.16 27.57 11.92
C ARG A 84 -6.10 26.47 11.81
N ARG A 85 -6.37 25.31 12.41
CA ARG A 85 -5.51 24.13 12.30
C ARG A 85 -5.45 23.71 10.84
N THR A 86 -4.42 24.15 10.13
CA THR A 86 -4.00 23.48 8.90
C THR A 86 -3.67 22.05 9.33
N LYS A 87 -4.48 21.07 8.90
CA LYS A 87 -4.27 19.67 9.28
C LYS A 87 -2.86 19.27 8.84
N ALA A 88 -1.94 19.13 9.80
CA ALA A 88 -0.58 18.71 9.52
C ALA A 88 -0.63 17.43 8.66
N LYS A 89 -0.01 17.47 7.48
CA LYS A 89 0.01 16.33 6.56
C LYS A 89 0.71 15.17 7.29
N ARG A 90 -0.04 14.11 7.63
CA ARG A 90 0.51 12.90 8.23
C ARG A 90 1.66 12.38 7.35
N LYS A 91 2.85 12.19 7.93
CA LYS A 91 3.99 11.58 7.22
C LYS A 91 3.56 10.22 6.68
N LYS A 92 3.58 10.06 5.34
CA LYS A 92 3.31 8.78 4.69
C LYS A 92 4.55 7.90 4.82
N TYR A 93 4.37 6.70 5.39
CA TYR A 93 5.41 5.70 5.63
C TYR A 93 5.28 4.46 4.75
N LEU A 94 4.13 4.33 4.08
CA LEU A 94 3.78 3.26 3.16
C LEU A 94 3.46 3.90 1.81
N LEU A 95 4.07 3.37 0.76
CA LEU A 95 3.72 3.65 -0.63
C LEU A 95 3.11 2.39 -1.23
N ILE A 96 1.88 2.52 -1.74
CA ILE A 96 1.22 1.50 -2.54
C ILE A 96 1.49 1.87 -3.99
N ARG A 97 2.20 1.01 -4.71
CA ARG A 97 2.56 1.24 -6.12
C ARG A 97 1.51 0.76 -7.10
N SER A 98 0.70 -0.21 -6.68
CA SER A 98 -0.40 -0.71 -7.50
C SER A 98 -1.52 0.33 -7.56
N ASN A 99 -1.98 0.60 -8.79
CA ASN A 99 -3.21 1.35 -9.02
C ASN A 99 -4.26 0.40 -9.62
N LEU A 100 -5.51 0.56 -9.22
CA LEU A 100 -6.61 -0.23 -9.74
C LEU A 100 -7.16 0.42 -11.01
N CYS A 101 -6.69 -0.05 -12.15
CA CYS A 101 -7.06 0.53 -13.44
C CYS A 101 -7.85 -0.41 -14.34
N LEU A 102 -7.92 -1.71 -14.03
CA LEU A 102 -8.55 -2.68 -14.92
C LEU A 102 -9.91 -3.11 -14.36
N PRO A 103 -11.02 -2.79 -15.04
CA PRO A 103 -12.33 -3.28 -14.66
C PRO A 103 -12.52 -4.73 -15.13
N LEU A 104 -12.91 -5.61 -14.22
CA LEU A 104 -13.35 -6.97 -14.53
C LEU A 104 -14.87 -7.02 -14.60
N THR A 105 -15.38 -7.59 -15.68
CA THR A 105 -16.81 -7.80 -15.89
C THR A 105 -17.22 -9.20 -15.50
N LYS A 106 -18.42 -9.35 -14.93
CA LYS A 106 -19.02 -10.65 -14.59
C LYS A 106 -20.47 -10.68 -15.07
N LYS A 107 -20.92 -11.83 -15.59
CA LYS A 107 -22.35 -12.07 -15.85
C LYS A 107 -23.03 -12.53 -14.55
N PRO A 108 -24.30 -12.16 -14.33
CA PRO A 108 -25.05 -12.69 -13.19
C PRO A 108 -25.16 -14.23 -13.29
N LEU A 109 -25.32 -14.91 -12.15
CA LEU A 109 -25.33 -16.38 -12.12
C LEU A 109 -26.52 -17.00 -12.88
N GLN A 110 -27.64 -16.29 -12.97
CA GLN A 110 -28.91 -16.84 -13.47
C GLN A 110 -29.08 -16.77 -15.01
N VAL A 111 -28.15 -16.12 -15.73
CA VAL A 111 -28.29 -15.95 -17.19
C VAL A 111 -27.48 -16.97 -17.98
N ARG A 112 -28.06 -17.45 -19.09
CA ARG A 112 -27.36 -18.29 -20.05
C ARG A 112 -26.24 -17.51 -20.78
N MET A 113 -25.37 -18.26 -21.44
CA MET A 113 -24.31 -17.72 -22.30
C MET A 113 -24.91 -16.93 -23.48
N GLY A 114 -24.11 -16.06 -24.12
CA GLY A 114 -24.59 -15.14 -25.16
C GLY A 114 -25.04 -13.76 -24.65
N LYS A 115 -25.75 -12.98 -25.47
CA LYS A 115 -26.24 -11.61 -25.15
C LYS A 115 -25.17 -10.57 -24.75
N GLY A 116 -23.94 -10.75 -25.23
CA GLY A 116 -22.83 -9.81 -25.00
C GLY A 116 -22.12 -9.96 -23.65
N LYS A 117 -21.52 -8.86 -23.17
CA LYS A 117 -20.64 -8.82 -21.98
C LYS A 117 -21.39 -8.28 -20.76
N GLY A 118 -21.07 -8.82 -19.57
CA GLY A 118 -21.69 -8.40 -18.31
C GLY A 118 -21.27 -7.01 -17.82
N SER A 119 -21.86 -6.58 -16.71
CA SER A 119 -21.51 -5.36 -15.99
C SER A 119 -20.14 -5.47 -15.32
N VAL A 120 -19.52 -4.33 -15.00
CA VAL A 120 -18.27 -4.28 -14.24
C VAL A 120 -18.57 -4.60 -12.78
N ASP A 121 -17.87 -5.60 -12.25
CA ASP A 121 -18.07 -6.10 -10.89
C ASP A 121 -16.96 -5.57 -9.97
N THR A 122 -15.70 -5.80 -10.34
CA THR A 122 -14.55 -5.43 -9.52
C THR A 122 -13.46 -4.75 -10.33
N TRP A 123 -12.70 -3.90 -9.64
CA TRP A 123 -11.48 -3.32 -10.18
C TRP A 123 -10.27 -4.06 -9.67
N VAL A 124 -9.31 -4.24 -10.56
CA VAL A 124 -8.18 -5.14 -10.33
C VAL A 124 -6.90 -4.48 -10.84
N TYR A 125 -5.80 -4.82 -10.18
CA TYR A 125 -4.45 -4.52 -10.64
C TYR A 125 -3.87 -5.74 -11.37
N SER A 126 -3.44 -5.55 -12.62
CA SER A 126 -2.67 -6.57 -13.36
C SER A 126 -1.21 -6.56 -12.91
N ALA A 127 -0.93 -7.46 -11.97
CA ALA A 127 0.37 -7.65 -11.36
C ALA A 127 1.24 -8.55 -12.24
N LYS A 128 2.18 -7.95 -12.99
CA LYS A 128 3.22 -8.71 -13.68
C LYS A 128 4.24 -9.28 -12.69
N GLN A 129 4.88 -10.38 -13.07
CA GLN A 129 5.94 -11.01 -12.29
C GLN A 129 7.05 -10.00 -11.94
N SER A 130 7.67 -10.15 -10.77
CA SER A 130 8.79 -9.32 -10.29
C SER A 130 8.46 -7.86 -9.98
N ARG A 131 7.19 -7.44 -10.00
CA ARG A 131 6.81 -6.08 -9.61
C ARG A 131 6.76 -5.86 -8.11
N VAL A 132 7.18 -4.68 -7.67
CA VAL A 132 7.03 -4.23 -6.28
C VAL A 132 5.63 -3.63 -6.09
N ILE A 133 4.86 -4.14 -5.11
CA ILE A 133 3.51 -3.67 -4.79
C ILE A 133 3.54 -2.62 -3.68
N PHE A 134 4.28 -2.91 -2.62
CA PHE A 134 4.36 -2.06 -1.43
C PHE A 134 5.81 -1.64 -1.21
N GLU A 135 6.00 -0.38 -0.83
CA GLU A 135 7.28 0.13 -0.34
C GLU A 135 7.08 0.76 1.04
N MET A 136 8.05 0.58 1.94
CA MET A 136 8.04 1.16 3.27
C MET A 136 9.39 1.74 3.63
N SER A 137 9.37 2.88 4.33
CA SER A 137 10.57 3.52 4.86
C SER A 137 11.10 2.82 6.11
N GLN A 138 12.42 2.64 6.15
CA GLN A 138 13.15 2.19 7.32
C GLN A 138 13.35 3.26 8.39
N GLN A 139 13.15 4.54 8.06
CA GLN A 139 13.44 5.64 8.99
C GLN A 139 12.65 5.55 10.30
N GLN A 140 11.52 4.84 10.27
CA GLN A 140 10.58 4.72 11.39
C GLN A 140 10.62 3.35 12.08
N TYR A 141 11.17 2.30 11.44
CA TYR A 141 11.09 0.92 11.92
C TYR A 141 12.36 0.12 11.62
N LYS A 142 12.78 -0.73 12.57
CA LYS A 142 13.87 -1.70 12.38
C LYS A 142 13.56 -2.68 11.24
N LEU A 143 14.60 -3.18 10.57
CA LEU A 143 14.53 -4.16 9.48
C LEU A 143 13.64 -5.36 9.80
N ASP A 144 13.84 -5.99 10.97
CA ASP A 144 13.14 -7.23 11.31
C ASP A 144 11.65 -7.01 11.56
N ARG A 145 11.30 -5.82 12.05
CA ARG A 145 9.90 -5.42 12.18
C ARG A 145 9.25 -5.29 10.80
N ILE A 146 9.94 -4.67 9.84
CA ILE A 146 9.46 -4.53 8.47
C ILE A 146 9.31 -5.89 7.79
N LYS A 147 10.27 -6.82 7.98
CA LYS A 147 10.16 -8.20 7.48
C LYS A 147 8.91 -8.89 8.01
N THR A 148 8.64 -8.79 9.31
CA THR A 148 7.46 -9.38 9.97
C THR A 148 6.15 -8.80 9.41
N ILE A 149 6.11 -7.47 9.21
CA ILE A 149 4.96 -6.78 8.62
C ILE A 149 4.71 -7.27 7.19
N PHE A 150 5.75 -7.33 6.37
CA PHE A 150 5.63 -7.78 4.99
C PHE A 150 5.30 -9.26 4.87
N HIS A 151 5.79 -10.10 5.78
CA HIS A 151 5.38 -11.49 5.87
C HIS A 151 3.88 -11.61 6.14
N SER A 152 3.37 -10.91 7.16
CA SER A 152 1.92 -10.88 7.47
C SER A 152 1.08 -10.32 6.31
N THR A 153 1.64 -9.36 5.56
CA THR A 153 0.98 -8.76 4.39
C THR A 153 0.93 -9.75 3.23
N SER A 154 2.00 -10.53 3.02
CA SER A 154 2.09 -11.49 1.92
C SER A 154 0.98 -12.54 1.94
N ILE A 155 0.55 -12.94 3.14
CA ILE A 155 -0.54 -13.90 3.37
C ILE A 155 -1.88 -13.39 2.81
N LYS A 156 -2.07 -12.06 2.73
CA LYS A 156 -3.31 -11.45 2.20
C LYS A 156 -3.32 -11.27 0.68
N LEU A 157 -2.18 -11.49 0.03
CA LEU A 157 -2.07 -11.37 -1.42
C LEU A 157 -2.32 -12.73 -2.08
N PRO A 158 -2.90 -12.76 -3.29
CA PRO A 158 -3.22 -14.01 -4.00
C PRO A 158 -1.98 -14.71 -4.59
N THR A 159 -0.78 -14.17 -4.37
CA THR A 159 0.45 -14.65 -5.01
C THR A 159 1.60 -14.68 -4.05
N THR A 160 2.55 -15.56 -4.35
CA THR A 160 3.81 -15.62 -3.63
C THR A 160 4.60 -14.34 -3.85
N THR A 161 5.19 -13.84 -2.76
CA THR A 161 5.97 -12.60 -2.77
C THR A 161 7.36 -12.85 -2.19
N LYS A 162 8.25 -11.89 -2.43
CA LYS A 162 9.62 -11.85 -1.94
C LYS A 162 9.86 -10.47 -1.35
N PHE A 163 10.43 -10.44 -0.15
CA PHE A 163 10.92 -9.21 0.45
C PHE A 163 12.12 -8.67 -0.34
N THR A 164 12.13 -7.37 -0.62
CA THR A 164 13.25 -6.69 -1.28
C THR A 164 13.74 -5.52 -0.44
N PHE A 165 15.06 -5.33 -0.44
CA PHE A 165 15.73 -4.28 0.31
C PHE A 165 16.80 -3.60 -0.54
N ASN A 166 16.85 -2.27 -0.49
CA ASN A 166 17.84 -1.47 -1.19
C ASN A 166 18.89 -0.94 -0.20
N ARG A 167 20.03 -1.64 -0.15
CA ARG A 167 21.16 -1.29 0.74
C ARG A 167 21.81 0.05 0.37
N THR A 168 21.88 0.40 -0.91
CA THR A 168 22.52 1.65 -1.34
C THR A 168 21.72 2.89 -0.91
N ARG A 169 20.39 2.82 -0.99
CA ARG A 169 19.52 3.89 -0.45
C ARG A 169 19.58 3.99 1.06
N PHE A 170 19.64 2.84 1.75
CA PHE A 170 19.76 2.83 3.21
C PHE A 170 21.01 3.59 3.68
N ARG A 171 22.17 3.34 3.05
CA ARG A 171 23.43 4.05 3.36
C ARG A 171 23.32 5.56 3.10
N ARG A 172 22.62 5.97 2.03
CA ARG A 172 22.38 7.39 1.73
C ARG A 172 21.52 8.06 2.80
N GLU A 173 20.40 7.43 3.20
CA GLU A 173 19.51 7.93 4.25
C GLU A 173 20.22 8.04 5.60
N SER A 174 21.08 7.07 5.96
CA SER A 174 21.86 7.10 7.19
C SER A 174 22.92 8.20 7.18
N ASN A 175 23.63 8.38 6.06
CA ASN A 175 24.65 9.42 5.93
C ASN A 175 24.04 10.82 5.98
N PHE A 176 22.88 11.02 5.34
CA PHE A 176 22.17 12.30 5.40
C PHE A 176 21.77 12.68 6.83
N LYS A 177 21.37 11.70 7.66
CA LYS A 177 21.09 11.98 9.08
C LYS A 177 22.35 12.38 9.84
N ARG A 178 23.47 11.67 9.64
CA ARG A 178 24.73 11.95 10.33
C ARG A 178 25.31 13.33 9.99
N LYS A 179 25.02 13.87 8.81
CA LYS A 179 25.48 15.21 8.39
C LYS A 179 24.63 16.38 8.90
N ASN A 180 23.41 16.10 9.39
CA ASN A 180 22.44 17.12 9.82
C ASN A 180 22.12 17.04 11.33
N ILE A 181 22.97 16.34 12.08
CA ILE A 181 23.01 16.31 13.54
C ILE A 181 24.32 16.99 13.91
#